data_AF-T1CS15-F1
#
_entry.id   AF-T1CS15-F1
#
_cell.length_a   1.000
_cell.length_b   1.000
_cell.length_c   1.000
_cell.angle_alpha   90.00
_cell.angle_beta   90.00
_cell.angle_gamma   90.00
#
_symmetry.space_group_name_H-M   'P 1'
#
loop_
_entity.id
_entity.type
_entity.pdbx_description
1 polymer ?
#
loop_
_entity_poly.entity_id
_entity_poly.type
_entity_poly.pdbx_seq_one_letter_code
_entity_poly.pdbx_strand_id
1 'polypeptide(L)'
;SLLLHLALSLGTGLAPDEAYYWTWSLAPQGGYFDHPPLIAWIIRGCTDLFGVNAFSIRFFPLISTLMLSFMMYWSGKTLLRDRWGGMWSVVLINVTILFSAGGFLMTPDTPEVVLYFWTALVFYKGVTENRKGYVLFSGLLFGLGLLSKYPMILLIP
;
A
#
# COMPACT_ATOMS: atom_id res chain seq x y z
N SER A 1 -8.87 -1.26 -11.34
CA SER A 1 -9.91 -0.34 -11.86
C SER A 1 -10.39 0.56 -10.72
N LEU A 2 -9.94 1.83 -10.66
CA LEU A 2 -10.27 2.74 -9.56
C LEU A 2 -11.79 2.96 -9.42
N LEU A 3 -12.48 3.14 -10.55
CA LEU A 3 -13.93 3.38 -10.57
C LEU A 3 -14.71 2.17 -10.04
N LEU A 4 -14.26 0.95 -10.37
CA LEU A 4 -14.87 -0.26 -9.83
C LEU A 4 -14.67 -0.35 -8.32
N HIS A 5 -13.46 -0.09 -7.82
CA HIS A 5 -13.18 -0.15 -6.38
C HIS A 5 -13.99 0.92 -5.63
N LEU A 6 -14.10 2.12 -6.19
CA LEU A 6 -14.90 3.20 -5.60
C LEU A 6 -16.39 2.82 -5.55
N ALA A 7 -16.94 2.26 -6.62
CA ALA A 7 -18.33 1.79 -6.66
C ALA A 7 -18.59 0.67 -5.64
N LEU A 8 -17.70 -0.31 -5.54
CA LEU A 8 -17.81 -1.40 -4.58
C LEU A 8 -17.69 -0.91 -3.13
N SER A 9 -16.78 0.04 -2.87
CA SER A 9 -16.55 0.58 -1.52
C SER A 9 -17.76 1.37 -1.00
N LEU A 10 -18.54 1.98 -1.88
CA LEU A 10 -19.76 2.70 -1.53
C LEU A 10 -20.99 1.78 -1.41
N GLY A 11 -21.01 0.66 -2.16
CA GLY A 11 -22.19 -0.21 -2.28
C GLY A 11 -22.20 -1.46 -1.40
N THR A 12 -21.11 -1.78 -0.70
CA THR A 12 -20.98 -3.03 0.06
C THR A 12 -20.63 -2.79 1.53
N GLY A 13 -21.13 -3.67 2.42
CA GLY A 13 -20.73 -3.70 3.83
C GLY A 13 -19.28 -4.15 4.03
N LEU A 14 -18.77 -4.02 5.25
CA LEU A 14 -17.42 -4.44 5.61
C LEU A 14 -17.28 -5.96 5.57
N ALA A 15 -16.17 -6.44 5.04
CA ALA A 15 -15.75 -7.83 5.21
C ALA A 15 -15.37 -8.09 6.69
N PRO A 16 -15.41 -9.35 7.16
CA PRO A 16 -15.05 -9.69 8.54
C PRO A 16 -13.68 -9.15 8.96
N ASP A 17 -12.68 -9.27 8.09
CA ASP A 17 -11.33 -8.77 8.34
C ASP A 17 -11.29 -7.25 8.49
N GLU A 18 -12.02 -6.51 7.64
CA GLU A 18 -12.06 -5.05 7.70
C GLU A 18 -12.75 -4.57 8.99
N ALA A 19 -13.82 -5.25 9.40
CA ALA A 19 -14.49 -4.98 10.67
C ALA A 19 -13.56 -5.29 11.86
N TYR A 20 -12.82 -6.40 11.80
CA TYR A 20 -11.82 -6.77 12.81
C TYR A 20 -10.74 -5.71 12.96
N TYR A 21 -10.10 -5.29 11.87
CA TYR A 21 -9.06 -4.25 11.92
C TYR A 21 -9.62 -2.86 12.25
N TRP A 22 -10.89 -2.59 11.93
CA TRP A 22 -11.55 -1.39 12.42
C TRP A 22 -11.69 -1.38 13.94
N THR A 23 -12.00 -2.50 14.59
CA THR A 23 -12.04 -2.55 16.07
C THR A 23 -10.71 -2.17 16.71
N TRP A 24 -9.59 -2.54 16.09
CA TRP A 24 -8.25 -2.15 16.54
C TRP A 24 -8.00 -0.65 16.44
N SER A 25 -8.58 0.01 15.44
CA SER A 25 -8.46 1.46 15.25
C SER A 25 -9.15 2.29 16.35
N LEU A 26 -10.10 1.69 17.08
CA LEU A 26 -10.80 2.36 18.18
C LEU A 26 -9.85 2.67 19.35
N ALA A 27 -8.92 1.76 19.62
CA ALA A 27 -7.86 1.92 20.61
C ALA A 27 -6.49 1.54 20.00
N PRO A 28 -5.84 2.46 19.27
CA PRO A 28 -4.55 2.21 18.62
C PRO A 28 -3.46 1.79 19.62
N GLN A 29 -2.79 0.68 19.35
CA GLN A 29 -1.68 0.16 20.15
C GLN A 29 -0.38 0.14 19.35
N GLY A 30 0.75 -0.14 20.01
CA GLY A 30 2.06 -0.29 19.37
C GLY A 30 2.27 -1.62 18.64
N GLY A 31 1.31 -2.55 18.77
CA GLY A 31 1.29 -3.85 18.11
C GLY A 31 0.09 -4.66 18.60
N TYR A 32 -0.39 -5.58 17.77
CA TYR A 32 -1.51 -6.47 18.08
C TYR A 32 -1.01 -7.92 18.12
N PHE A 33 -1.86 -8.83 18.59
CA PHE A 33 -1.49 -10.23 18.81
C PHE A 33 -0.93 -10.92 17.55
N ASP A 34 -1.53 -10.65 16.40
CA ASP A 34 -1.24 -11.30 15.13
C ASP A 34 -0.57 -10.38 14.10
N HIS A 35 -0.69 -9.05 14.25
CA HIS A 35 -0.17 -8.10 13.28
C HIS A 35 0.46 -6.83 13.90
N PRO A 36 1.43 -6.22 13.20
CA PRO A 36 1.92 -4.88 13.49
C PRO A 36 0.84 -3.77 13.42
N PRO A 37 1.10 -2.58 13.98
CA PRO A 37 0.04 -1.61 14.28
C PRO A 37 -0.42 -0.73 13.11
N LEU A 38 0.33 -0.70 12.00
CA LEU A 38 0.15 0.33 10.97
C LEU A 38 -1.25 0.30 10.34
N ILE A 39 -1.85 -0.88 10.18
CA ILE A 39 -3.20 -1.01 9.65
C ILE A 39 -4.23 -0.24 10.50
N ALA A 40 -4.17 -0.39 11.83
CA ALA A 40 -5.09 0.26 12.74
C ALA A 40 -4.89 1.78 12.74
N TRP A 41 -3.64 2.24 12.64
CA TRP A 41 -3.30 3.67 12.58
C TRP A 41 -3.81 4.31 11.30
N ILE A 42 -3.67 3.62 10.15
CA ILE A 42 -4.18 4.09 8.86
C ILE A 42 -5.72 4.16 8.89
N ILE A 43 -6.40 3.11 9.37
CA ILE A 43 -7.87 3.11 9.47
C ILE A 43 -8.32 4.27 10.35
N ARG A 44 -7.68 4.44 11.53
CA ARG A 44 -8.02 5.53 12.46
C ARG A 44 -7.89 6.90 11.78
N GLY A 45 -6.75 7.15 11.13
CA GLY A 45 -6.52 8.41 10.42
C GLY A 45 -7.53 8.65 9.31
N CYS A 46 -7.93 7.63 8.55
CA CYS A 46 -8.96 7.79 7.53
C CYS A 46 -10.34 8.06 8.13
N THR A 47 -10.71 7.37 9.21
CA THR A 47 -12.01 7.60 9.88
C THR A 47 -12.08 8.93 10.62
N ASP A 48 -10.96 9.44 11.13
CA ASP A 48 -10.89 10.77 11.74
C ASP A 48 -11.08 11.89 10.69
N LEU A 49 -10.66 11.66 9.44
CA LEU A 49 -10.79 12.63 8.34
C LEU A 49 -12.16 12.61 7.64
N PHE A 50 -12.72 11.42 7.41
CA PHE A 50 -13.92 11.23 6.57
C PHE A 50 -15.14 10.68 7.33
N GLY A 51 -15.00 10.49 8.66
CA GLY A 51 -15.99 9.89 9.52
C GLY A 51 -15.97 8.36 9.49
N VAL A 52 -16.82 7.74 10.31
CA VAL A 52 -16.91 6.28 10.40
C VAL A 52 -17.89 5.77 9.35
N ASN A 53 -17.35 5.24 8.25
CA ASN A 53 -18.11 4.58 7.19
C ASN A 53 -17.21 3.61 6.40
N ALA A 54 -17.82 2.72 5.60
CA ALA A 54 -17.08 1.72 4.82
C ALA A 54 -16.09 2.35 3.82
N PHE A 55 -16.45 3.48 3.23
CA PHE A 55 -15.58 4.22 2.33
C PHE A 55 -14.29 4.70 3.02
N SER A 56 -14.40 5.23 4.23
CA SER A 56 -13.26 5.75 4.99
C SER A 56 -12.30 4.64 5.38
N ILE A 57 -12.82 3.47 5.76
CA ILE A 57 -12.00 2.28 6.06
C ILE A 57 -11.27 1.78 4.80
N ARG A 58 -11.93 1.83 3.63
CA ARG A 58 -11.37 1.42 2.33
C ARG A 58 -10.65 2.53 1.56
N PHE A 59 -10.49 3.71 2.17
CA PHE A 59 -9.90 4.86 1.50
C PHE A 59 -8.43 4.64 1.13
N PHE A 60 -7.67 4.03 2.05
CA PHE A 60 -6.27 3.75 1.83
C PHE A 60 -6.03 2.70 0.71
N PRO A 61 -6.72 1.55 0.67
CA PRO A 61 -6.68 0.64 -0.48
C PRO A 61 -7.01 1.32 -1.82
N LEU A 62 -7.95 2.25 -1.83
CA LEU A 62 -8.29 2.98 -3.05
C LEU A 62 -7.09 3.82 -3.54
N ILE A 63 -6.45 4.57 -2.65
CA ILE A 63 -5.29 5.41 -2.99
C ILE A 63 -4.07 4.55 -3.31
N SER A 64 -3.87 3.43 -2.61
CA SER A 64 -2.73 2.54 -2.81
C SER A 64 -2.67 2.03 -4.26
N THR A 65 -3.83 1.74 -4.88
CA THR A 65 -3.86 1.35 -6.30
C THR A 65 -3.30 2.41 -7.24
N LEU A 66 -3.55 3.69 -6.97
CA LEU A 66 -3.02 4.80 -7.75
C LEU A 66 -1.52 4.96 -7.53
N MET A 67 -1.09 4.90 -6.28
CA MET A 67 0.32 5.00 -5.90
C MET A 67 1.14 3.89 -6.57
N LEU A 68 0.67 2.64 -6.47
CA LEU A 68 1.32 1.48 -7.05
C LEU A 68 1.28 1.50 -8.58
N SER A 69 0.18 1.95 -9.19
CA SER A 69 0.12 2.14 -10.65
C SER A 69 1.15 3.16 -11.12
N PHE A 70 1.29 4.29 -10.42
CA PHE A 70 2.29 5.30 -10.74
C PHE A 70 3.72 4.75 -10.60
N MET A 71 3.98 3.97 -9.55
CA MET A 71 5.27 3.30 -9.36
C MET A 71 5.58 2.31 -10.47
N MET A 72 4.62 1.47 -10.85
CA MET A 72 4.80 0.50 -11.93
C MET A 72 5.07 1.20 -13.26
N TYR A 73 4.41 2.33 -13.53
CA TYR A 73 4.73 3.16 -14.70
C TYR A 73 6.18 3.66 -14.67
N TRP A 74 6.60 4.24 -13.54
CA TRP A 74 7.94 4.80 -13.40
C TRP A 74 9.02 3.72 -13.51
N SER A 75 8.83 2.60 -12.84
CA SER A 75 9.69 1.42 -12.92
C SER A 75 9.79 0.89 -14.34
N GLY A 76 8.65 0.61 -14.98
CA GLY A 76 8.62 0.10 -16.35
C GLY A 76 9.28 1.06 -17.34
N LYS A 77 9.00 2.36 -17.22
CA LYS A 77 9.65 3.39 -18.04
C LYS A 77 11.17 3.45 -17.83
N THR A 78 11.63 3.32 -16.58
CA THR A 78 13.04 3.48 -16.24
C THR A 78 13.86 2.24 -16.60
N LEU A 79 13.34 1.04 -16.29
CA LEU A 79 14.02 -0.22 -16.58
C LEU A 79 14.00 -0.56 -18.08
N LEU A 80 12.86 -0.39 -18.75
CA LEU A 80 12.73 -0.71 -20.17
C LEU A 80 13.17 0.45 -21.07
N ARG A 81 13.44 1.63 -20.50
CA ARG A 81 13.77 2.87 -21.22
C ARG A 81 12.75 3.25 -22.30
N ASP A 82 11.51 2.81 -22.12
CA ASP A 82 10.42 2.99 -23.07
C ASP A 82 9.13 3.39 -22.36
N ARG A 83 8.46 4.41 -22.90
CA ARG A 83 7.18 4.91 -22.40
C ARG A 83 6.09 3.85 -22.50
N TRP A 84 6.12 3.02 -23.56
CA TRP A 84 5.12 1.99 -23.74
C TRP A 84 5.34 0.85 -22.77
N GLY A 85 6.60 0.47 -22.51
CA GLY A 85 6.96 -0.43 -21.42
C GLY A 85 6.34 -0.03 -20.09
N GLY A 86 6.47 1.24 -19.70
CA GLY A 86 5.81 1.78 -18.49
C GLY A 86 4.28 1.68 -18.53
N MET A 87 3.64 2.04 -19.66
CA MET A 87 2.18 1.94 -19.79
C MET A 87 1.69 0.49 -19.68
N TRP A 88 2.38 -0.45 -20.32
CA TRP A 88 2.05 -1.87 -20.24
C TRP A 88 2.21 -2.42 -18.82
N SER A 89 3.22 -1.98 -18.06
CA SER A 89 3.35 -2.35 -16.65
C SER A 89 2.13 -1.94 -15.81
N VAL A 90 1.55 -0.76 -16.06
CA VAL A 90 0.32 -0.30 -15.39
C VAL A 90 -0.88 -1.15 -15.76
N VAL A 91 -1.02 -1.48 -17.04
CA VAL A 91 -2.13 -2.32 -17.51
C VAL A 91 -2.04 -3.71 -16.89
N LEU A 92 -0.86 -4.34 -16.95
CA LEU A 92 -0.65 -5.69 -16.43
C LEU A 92 -0.91 -5.78 -14.91
N ILE A 93 -0.44 -4.82 -14.13
CA ILE A 93 -0.68 -4.85 -12.68
C ILE A 93 -2.16 -4.64 -12.34
N ASN A 94 -2.87 -3.77 -13.06
CA ASN A 94 -4.30 -3.52 -12.82
C ASN A 94 -5.21 -4.66 -13.27
N VAL A 95 -4.79 -5.45 -14.26
CA VAL A 95 -5.52 -6.66 -14.71
C VAL A 95 -5.27 -7.85 -13.78
N THR A 96 -4.19 -7.80 -13.00
CA THR A 96 -3.88 -8.86 -12.02
C THR A 96 -4.94 -8.89 -10.93
N ILE A 97 -5.58 -10.06 -10.75
CA ILE A 97 -6.70 -10.25 -9.83
C ILE A 97 -6.29 -9.94 -8.38
N LEU A 98 -5.13 -10.43 -7.94
CA LEU A 98 -4.62 -10.21 -6.59
C LEU A 98 -4.44 -8.72 -6.28
N PHE A 99 -3.91 -7.96 -7.24
CA PHE A 99 -3.72 -6.52 -7.08
C PHE A 99 -5.06 -5.77 -7.06
N SER A 100 -6.02 -6.19 -7.87
CA SER A 100 -7.38 -5.63 -7.84
C SER A 100 -8.07 -5.92 -6.51
N ALA A 101 -7.93 -7.12 -5.96
CA ALA A 101 -8.49 -7.48 -4.65
C ALA A 101 -7.88 -6.65 -3.51
N GLY A 102 -6.54 -6.52 -3.47
CA GLY A 102 -5.85 -5.69 -2.48
C GLY A 102 -6.13 -4.18 -2.61
N GLY A 103 -6.57 -3.75 -3.80
CA GLY A 103 -7.02 -2.38 -4.05
C GLY A 103 -8.45 -2.07 -3.57
N PHE A 104 -9.16 -3.08 -3.07
CA PHE A 104 -10.52 -2.96 -2.56
C PHE A 104 -10.60 -3.28 -1.07
N LEU A 105 -9.92 -4.35 -0.63
CA LEU A 105 -9.96 -4.80 0.76
C LEU A 105 -8.91 -4.08 1.62
N MET A 106 -9.33 -3.65 2.82
CA MET A 106 -8.40 -3.14 3.83
C MET A 106 -7.82 -4.29 4.66
N THR A 107 -6.62 -4.75 4.28
CA THR A 107 -5.84 -5.77 5.00
C THR A 107 -4.40 -5.28 5.27
N PRO A 108 -3.64 -5.95 6.16
CA PRO A 108 -2.26 -5.54 6.48
C PRO A 108 -1.31 -5.63 5.28
N ASP A 109 -1.69 -6.41 4.25
CA ASP A 109 -0.96 -6.56 3.00
C ASP A 109 -0.99 -5.28 2.16
N THR A 110 -2.08 -4.51 2.22
CA THR A 110 -2.26 -3.31 1.39
C THR A 110 -1.20 -2.24 1.68
N PRO A 111 -0.95 -1.83 2.94
CA PRO A 111 0.16 -0.92 3.25
C PRO A 111 1.54 -1.56 3.06
N GLU A 112 1.68 -2.86 3.31
CA GLU A 112 2.94 -3.60 3.13
C GLU A 112 3.41 -3.51 1.67
N VAL A 113 2.55 -3.85 0.71
CA VAL A 113 2.91 -3.84 -0.73
C VAL A 113 3.32 -2.44 -1.18
N VAL A 114 2.61 -1.40 -0.74
CA VAL A 114 2.98 0.00 -1.04
C VAL A 114 4.39 0.29 -0.52
N LEU A 115 4.64 0.02 0.75
CA LEU A 115 5.93 0.32 1.39
C LEU A 115 7.06 -0.53 0.83
N TYR A 116 6.79 -1.78 0.45
CA TYR A 116 7.72 -2.66 -0.25
C TYR A 116 8.19 -2.03 -1.56
N PHE A 117 7.26 -1.65 -2.44
CA PHE A 117 7.60 -1.03 -3.73
C PHE A 117 8.29 0.32 -3.55
N TRP A 118 7.82 1.17 -2.64
CA TRP A 118 8.49 2.45 -2.33
C TRP A 118 9.92 2.25 -1.86
N THR A 119 10.14 1.34 -0.93
CA THR A 119 11.47 1.04 -0.37
C THR A 119 12.42 0.59 -1.48
N ALA A 120 11.99 -0.36 -2.31
CA ALA A 120 12.79 -0.86 -3.43
C ALA A 120 13.14 0.25 -4.44
N LEU A 121 12.19 1.11 -4.79
CA LEU A 121 12.43 2.17 -5.78
C LEU A 121 13.32 3.29 -5.26
N VAL A 122 13.09 3.73 -4.02
CA VAL A 122 13.92 4.75 -3.39
C VAL A 122 15.34 4.22 -3.18
N PHE A 123 15.49 2.96 -2.78
CA PHE A 123 16.79 2.32 -2.64
C PHE A 123 17.52 2.24 -3.98
N TYR A 124 16.86 1.74 -5.03
CA TYR A 124 17.40 1.70 -6.39
C TYR A 124 17.88 3.08 -6.86
N LYS A 125 17.06 4.11 -6.67
CA LYS A 125 17.41 5.50 -7.01
C LYS A 125 18.60 6.01 -6.19
N GLY A 126 18.65 5.70 -4.89
CA GLY A 126 19.75 6.11 -4.02
C GLY A 126 21.09 5.50 -4.40
N VAL A 127 21.10 4.23 -4.79
CA VAL A 127 22.29 3.52 -5.27
C VAL A 127 22.72 4.05 -6.64
N THR A 128 21.78 4.18 -7.59
CA THR A 128 22.10 4.64 -8.96
C THR A 128 22.55 6.09 -9.03
N GLU A 129 21.97 6.98 -8.22
CA GLU A 129 22.37 8.39 -8.16
C GLU A 129 23.50 8.66 -7.15
N ASN A 130 23.99 7.62 -6.46
CA ASN A 130 24.98 7.71 -5.38
C ASN A 130 24.63 8.74 -4.29
N ARG A 131 23.35 8.80 -3.91
CA ARG A 131 22.79 9.76 -2.95
C ARG A 131 22.41 9.04 -1.65
N LYS A 132 23.26 9.19 -0.64
CA LYS A 132 23.07 8.61 0.71
C LYS A 132 21.72 8.96 1.34
N GLY A 133 21.18 10.16 1.05
CA GLY A 133 19.88 10.58 1.57
C GLY A 133 18.73 9.68 1.14
N TYR A 134 18.71 9.20 -0.11
CA TYR A 134 17.70 8.26 -0.57
C TYR A 134 17.86 6.89 0.08
N VAL A 135 19.09 6.41 0.27
CA VAL A 135 19.35 5.14 0.96
C VAL A 135 18.86 5.19 2.41
N LEU A 136 19.10 6.29 3.12
CA LEU A 136 18.58 6.47 4.48
C LEU A 136 17.06 6.52 4.49
N PHE A 137 16.46 7.24 3.54
CA PHE A 137 15.00 7.33 3.42
C PHE A 137 14.36 5.96 3.09
N SER A 138 15.00 5.12 2.27
CA SER A 138 14.52 3.74 2.07
C SER A 138 14.56 2.92 3.36
N GLY A 139 15.55 3.13 4.24
CA GLY A 139 15.58 2.48 5.55
C GLY A 139 14.41 2.88 6.45
N LEU A 140 13.98 4.14 6.41
CA LEU A 140 12.78 4.61 7.12
C LEU A 140 11.52 3.95 6.57
N LEU A 141 11.36 3.91 5.24
CA LEU A 141 10.23 3.26 4.58
C LEU A 141 10.18 1.75 4.87
N PHE A 142 11.34 1.10 4.93
CA PHE A 142 11.47 -0.29 5.32
C PHE A 142 10.99 -0.53 6.75
N GLY A 143 11.42 0.31 7.70
CA GLY A 143 10.96 0.25 9.09
C GLY A 143 9.45 0.44 9.21
N LEU A 144 8.87 1.38 8.44
CA LEU A 144 7.42 1.53 8.35
C LEU A 144 6.74 0.29 7.74
N GLY A 145 7.37 -0.36 6.76
CA GLY A 145 6.86 -1.60 6.17
C GLY A 145 6.81 -2.76 7.17
N LEU A 146 7.81 -2.86 8.05
CA LEU A 146 7.80 -3.82 9.16
C LEU A 146 6.66 -3.54 10.16
N LEU A 147 6.27 -2.27 10.34
CA LEU A 147 5.08 -1.91 11.12
C LEU A 147 3.77 -2.26 10.42
N SER A 148 3.80 -2.68 9.14
CA SER A 148 2.66 -3.24 8.43
C SER A 148 2.61 -4.77 8.59
N LYS A 149 3.71 -5.44 8.23
CA LYS A 149 3.80 -6.90 8.23
C LYS A 149 5.26 -7.35 8.30
N TYR A 150 5.53 -8.40 9.05
CA TYR A 150 6.87 -8.97 9.20
C TYR A 150 7.52 -9.50 7.90
N PRO A 151 6.79 -10.01 6.88
CA PRO A 151 7.37 -10.41 5.60
C PRO A 151 8.16 -9.31 4.88
N MET A 152 7.97 -8.03 5.25
CA MET A 152 8.83 -6.95 4.77
C MET A 152 10.32 -7.25 4.97
N ILE A 153 10.69 -8.04 5.99
CA ILE A 153 12.09 -8.45 6.24
C ILE A 153 12.75 -9.16 5.05
N LEU A 154 11.96 -9.82 4.20
CA LEU A 154 12.42 -10.53 3.01
C LEU A 154 13.01 -9.60 1.93
N LEU A 155 12.80 -8.28 2.06
CA LEU A 155 13.40 -7.30 1.17
C LEU A 155 14.91 -7.13 1.43
N ILE A 156 15.41 -7.54 2.60
CA ILE A 156 16.84 -7.56 2.92
C ILE A 156 17.45 -8.88 2.38
N PRO A 157 18.59 -8.82 1.66
CA PRO A 157 19.29 -10.01 1.14
C PRO A 157 19.91 -10.89 2.24
#